data_AF-A0A1F7XCC8-F1
#
_entry.id   AF-A0A1F7XCC8-F1
#
_cell.length_a   1.000
_cell.length_b   1.000
_cell.length_c   1.000
_cell.angle_alpha   90.00
_cell.angle_beta   90.00
_cell.angle_gamma   90.00
#
_symmetry.space_group_name_H-M   'P 1'
#
loop_
_entity.id
_entity.type
_entity.pdbx_description
1 polymer ?
#
loop_
_entity_poly.entity_id
_entity_poly.type
_entity_poly.pdbx_seq_one_letter_code
_entity_poly.pdbx_strand_id
1 'polypeptide(L)' 'MKMKKCASCGMLLDESSISKFSEVYCIYCQNQVTRELKSYKKVREGSIKAAMEFMGKTRKEAEKMADEILPNLPRWKK' A
#
# COMPACT_ATOMS: atom_id res chain seq x y z
N MET A 1 -18.80 2.65 -9.50
CA MET A 1 -18.32 2.07 -8.23
C MET A 1 -17.23 2.95 -7.66
N LYS A 2 -17.27 3.27 -6.36
CA LYS A 2 -16.22 4.04 -5.69
C LYS A 2 -15.05 3.07 -5.44
N MET A 3 -13.94 3.19 -6.20
CA MET A 3 -12.77 2.33 -5.99
C MET A 3 -12.27 2.51 -4.55
N LYS A 4 -12.26 1.43 -3.77
CA LYS A 4 -11.74 1.44 -2.40
C LYS A 4 -10.22 1.58 -2.47
N LYS A 5 -9.60 2.20 -1.46
CA LYS A 5 -8.14 2.30 -1.33
C LYS A 5 -7.68 1.41 -0.19
N CYS A 6 -6.54 0.75 -0.38
CA CYS A 6 -5.87 0.00 0.68
C CYS A 6 -5.56 0.95 1.84
N ALA A 7 -6.06 0.65 3.02
CA ALA A 7 -5.85 1.45 4.23
C ALA A 7 -4.38 1.50 4.67
N SER A 8 -3.52 0.61 4.14
CA SER A 8 -2.11 0.51 4.49
C SER A 8 -1.16 1.14 3.46
N CYS A 9 -1.42 1.07 2.15
CA CYS A 9 -0.51 1.60 1.12
C CYS A 9 -1.16 2.58 0.15
N GLY A 10 -2.48 2.82 0.25
CA GLY A 10 -3.20 3.77 -0.60
C GLY A 10 -3.50 3.29 -2.02
N MET A 11 -3.02 2.09 -2.38
CA MET A 11 -3.29 1.44 -3.67
C MET A 11 -4.80 1.26 -3.89
N LEU A 12 -5.26 1.50 -5.11
CA LEU A 12 -6.63 1.18 -5.50
C LEU A 12 -6.86 -0.34 -5.36
N LEU A 13 -8.03 -0.70 -4.84
CA LEU A 13 -8.46 -2.08 -4.68
C LEU A 13 -9.46 -2.43 -5.76
N ASP A 14 -9.19 -3.56 -6.39
CA ASP A 14 -10.08 -4.31 -7.28
C ASP A 14 -10.21 -5.76 -6.79
N GLU A 15 -11.00 -6.57 -7.49
CA GLU A 15 -11.23 -7.98 -7.12
C GLU A 15 -9.95 -8.82 -7.11
N SER A 16 -8.95 -8.46 -7.92
CA SER A 16 -7.69 -9.19 -8.03
C SER A 16 -6.67 -8.83 -6.95
N SER A 17 -6.81 -7.65 -6.37
CA SER A 17 -5.83 -7.06 -5.47
C SER A 17 -6.31 -6.96 -4.03
N ILE A 18 -7.59 -7.19 -3.76
CA ILE A 18 -8.17 -7.21 -2.41
C ILE A 18 -7.72 -8.46 -1.63
N SER A 19 -7.43 -8.32 -0.33
CA SER A 19 -7.07 -9.47 0.49
C SER A 19 -8.28 -10.37 0.74
N LYS A 20 -8.07 -11.69 0.69
CA LYS A 20 -9.10 -12.67 1.09
C LYS A 20 -9.50 -12.58 2.57
N PHE A 21 -8.69 -11.91 3.40
CA PHE A 21 -8.91 -11.76 4.83
C PHE A 21 -9.49 -10.41 5.23
N SER A 22 -9.55 -9.43 4.32
CA SER A 22 -10.00 -8.07 4.61
C SER A 22 -10.26 -7.26 3.34
N GLU A 23 -11.42 -6.60 3.29
CA GLU A 23 -11.77 -5.72 2.16
C GLU A 23 -11.05 -4.37 2.15
N VAL A 24 -10.34 -4.03 3.23
CA VAL A 24 -9.66 -2.73 3.36
C VAL A 24 -8.16 -2.82 3.08
N TYR A 25 -7.62 -4.02 2.88
CA TYR A 25 -6.19 -4.24 2.61
C TYR A 25 -5.99 -4.95 1.27
N CYS A 26 -4.88 -4.63 0.61
CA CYS A 26 -4.47 -5.35 -0.59
C CYS A 26 -3.66 -6.61 -0.26
N ILE A 27 -3.59 -7.52 -1.23
CA ILE A 27 -2.79 -8.75 -1.18
C ILE A 27 -1.30 -8.50 -0.92
N TYR A 28 -0.80 -7.31 -1.22
CA TYR A 28 0.61 -6.96 -1.01
C TYR A 28 0.89 -6.44 0.40
N CYS A 29 -0.11 -5.90 1.10
CA CYS A 29 0.04 -5.37 2.45
C CYS A 29 -0.31 -6.38 3.53
N GLN A 30 -1.18 -7.35 3.23
CA GLN A 30 -1.53 -8.45 4.12
C GLN A 30 -0.99 -9.76 3.55
N ASN A 31 -0.40 -10.61 4.41
CA ASN A 31 0.03 -11.93 4.02
C ASN A 31 -1.20 -12.82 3.76
N GLN A 32 -1.32 -13.40 2.57
CA GLN A 32 -2.47 -14.23 2.19
C GLN A 32 -2.40 -15.67 2.74
N VAL A 33 -1.40 -16.00 3.55
CA VAL A 33 -1.29 -17.27 4.30
C VAL A 33 -1.45 -17.01 5.79
N THR A 34 -0.63 -16.12 6.36
CA THR A 34 -0.59 -15.90 7.82
C THR A 34 -1.57 -14.84 8.32
N ARG A 35 -2.24 -14.10 7.41
CA ARG A 35 -3.11 -12.95 7.71
C ARG A 35 -2.37 -11.73 8.30
N GLU A 36 -1.07 -11.82 8.54
CA GLU A 36 -0.27 -10.75 9.13
C GLU A 36 -0.11 -9.57 8.18
N LEU A 37 -0.15 -8.36 8.74
CA LEU A 37 0.06 -7.15 7.97
C LEU A 37 1.53 -6.72 8.00
N LYS A 38 2.05 -6.27 6.86
CA LYS A 38 3.42 -5.71 6.77
C LYS A 38 3.60 -4.50 7.69
N SER A 39 4.81 -4.34 8.21
CA SER A 39 5.21 -3.16 9.00
C SER A 39 5.29 -1.91 8.13
N TYR A 40 5.26 -0.73 8.77
CA TYR A 40 5.37 0.56 8.07
C TYR A 40 6.59 0.60 7.13
N LYS A 41 7.77 0.18 7.61
CA LYS A 41 9.01 0.15 6.81
C LYS A 41 8.87 -0.73 5.56
N LYS A 42 8.32 -1.95 5.71
CA LYS A 42 8.11 -2.87 4.57
C LYS A 42 7.09 -2.32 3.57
N VAL A 43 6.05 -1.64 4.05
CA VAL A 43 5.05 -0.99 3.19
C VAL A 43 5.67 0.19 2.46
N ARG A 44 6.47 1.02 3.13
CA ARG A 44 7.23 2.13 2.52
C ARG A 44 8.15 1.67 1.40
N GLU A 45 8.97 0.66 1.66
CA GLU A 45 9.86 0.08 0.63
C GLU A 45 9.07 -0.47 -0.57
N GLY A 46 7.96 -1.16 -0.31
CA GLY A 46 7.06 -1.65 -1.36
C GLY A 46 6.43 -0.54 -2.19
N SER A 47 5.96 0.53 -1.54
CA SER A 47 5.40 1.71 -2.20
C SER A 47 6.43 2.45 -3.06
N ILE A 48 7.68 2.58 -2.57
CA ILE A 48 8.78 3.18 -3.34
C ILE A 48 9.06 2.35 -4.58
N LYS A 49 9.21 1.04 -4.43
CA LYS A 49 9.47 0.13 -5.55
C LYS A 49 8.35 0.21 -6.59
N ALA A 50 7.09 0.19 -6.15
CA ALA A 50 5.94 0.30 -7.04
C ALA A 50 5.89 1.66 -7.77
N ALA A 51 6.17 2.77 -7.07
CA ALA A 51 6.23 4.10 -7.69
C ALA A 51 7.34 4.21 -8.73
N MET A 52 8.49 3.55 -8.50
CA MET A 52 9.56 3.48 -9.49
C MET A 52 9.17 2.63 -10.71
N GLU A 53 8.65 1.42 -10.48
CA GLU A 53 8.35 0.45 -11.55
C GLU A 53 7.12 0.85 -12.39
N PHE A 54 6.04 1.31 -11.76
CA PHE A 54 4.77 1.55 -12.44
C PHE A 54 4.52 3.02 -12.79
N MET A 55 5.16 3.96 -12.08
CA MET A 55 4.98 5.40 -12.33
C MET A 55 6.22 6.06 -12.93
N GLY A 56 7.29 5.30 -13.20
CA GLY A 56 8.52 5.81 -13.78
C GLY A 56 9.25 6.84 -12.91
N LYS A 57 8.95 6.89 -11.61
CA LYS A 57 9.54 7.87 -10.70
C LYS A 57 10.98 7.52 -10.36
N THR A 58 11.79 8.55 -10.15
CA THR A 58 13.10 8.35 -9.53
C THR A 58 12.92 7.89 -8.08
N ARG A 59 13.94 7.24 -7.52
CA ARG A 59 13.91 6.81 -6.11
C ARG A 59 13.59 7.94 -5.15
N LYS A 60 14.17 9.13 -5.37
CA LYS A 60 13.96 10.31 -4.52
C LYS A 60 12.51 10.80 -4.55
N GLU A 61 11.89 10.83 -5.72
CA GLU A 61 10.48 11.20 -5.86
C GLU A 61 9.54 10.14 -5.27
N ALA A 62 9.88 8.86 -5.45
CA ALA A 62 9.14 7.74 -4.88
C ALA A 62 9.21 7.72 -3.35
N GLU A 63 10.39 8.01 -2.77
CA GLU A 63 10.58 8.17 -1.33
C GLU A 63 9.74 9.33 -0.78
N LYS A 64 9.84 10.51 -1.40
CA LYS A 64 9.03 11.67 -1.03
C LYS A 64 7.53 11.36 -1.08
N MET A 65 7.08 10.72 -2.16
CA MET A 65 5.69 10.31 -2.32
C MET A 65 5.23 9.34 -1.22
N ALA A 66 6.05 8.33 -0.90
CA ALA A 66 5.72 7.38 0.16
C ALA A 66 5.64 8.07 1.52
N ASP A 67 6.55 9.00 1.80
CA ASP A 67 6.59 9.74 3.07
C ASP A 67 5.44 10.75 3.22
N GLU A 68 4.92 11.29 2.12
CA GLU A 68 3.75 12.18 2.14
C GLU A 68 2.43 11.39 2.24
N ILE A 69 2.32 10.26 1.54
CA ILE A 69 1.06 9.51 1.45
C ILE A 69 0.88 8.60 2.66
N LEU A 70 1.88 7.80 3.04
CA LEU A 70 1.70 6.72 4.01
C LEU A 70 1.22 7.21 5.37
N PRO A 71 1.80 8.26 6.01
CA PRO A 71 1.32 8.73 7.30
C PRO A 71 -0.16 9.15 7.29
N ASN A 72 -0.67 9.53 6.12
CA ASN A 72 -2.04 10.00 5.96
C ASN A 72 -3.08 8.90 5.75
N LEU A 73 -2.66 7.63 5.64
CA LEU A 73 -3.57 6.51 5.43
C LEU A 73 -4.19 6.02 6.75
N PRO A 74 -5.41 5.46 6.70
CA PRO A 74 -6.16 5.09 7.90
C PRO A 74 -5.42 4.14 8.87
N ARG A 75 -4.57 3.25 8.36
CA ARG A 75 -3.82 2.33 9.23
C ARG A 75 -2.74 3.03 10.06
N TRP A 76 -2.23 4.15 9.58
CA TRP A 76 -1.06 4.84 10.16
C TRP A 76 -1.43 6.14 10.87
N LYS A 77 -2.60 6.71 10.54
CA LYS A 77 -3.24 7.74 11.34
C LYS A 77 -3.59 7.16 12.71
N LYS A 78 -2.95 7.69 13.75
CA LYS A 78 -3.38 7.54 15.15
C LYS A 78 -4.43 8.59 15.46
#